data_AF-A0A0C9UTR6-F1
#
_entry.id   AF-A0A0C9UTR6-F1
#
_cell.length_a   1.000
_cell.length_b   1.000
_cell.length_c   1.000
_cell.angle_alpha   90.00
_cell.angle_beta   90.00
_cell.angle_gamma   90.00
#
_symmetry.space_group_name_H-M   'P 1'
#
loop_
_entity.id
_entity.type
_entity.pdbx_description
1 polymer ?
#
loop_
_entity_poly.entity_id
_entity_poly.type
_entity_poly.pdbx_seq_one_letter_code
_entity_poly.pdbx_strand_id
1 'polypeptide(L)'
;MEDFERAFNTAWLDALDPSSSQPSNLTFMQVSCFVGQFSHEPDSGTGCTFFTSRSCNDNRLFGFRMEQIYGKYNYLYRLQRLLNILVKTYSYWSPYPLISGPRIKSPNNSATITYEEAKTTIRRLLTAAVKRRLVSDREICIYLSGGIDSTVVCALVKELGHPLTCLTLGFGNEESVLSEEALATKSAKYYELSHLCRRYTLDDTINLLEKALYHTEIPIVNPHCIAKYCLSEFAQEKNFAVVLTGEGADEILLGYVHFRMDLILELRSKGEEAILTADTLQERIQKKELPSIILGPMPERLPLVRGVPSWQAWHHNRMKKVCHQLKGLWAGEFSDSLDDYAAEAPPRISSVRLAQIDWLKHSRKLNNYLIPCLGDRVEMASSIEGRPPMLDKDFTEFALQLPQEYLLDPETLREKKILYEAFEDIVPPHIRTRSKQPFWAPSFQECLTKTVEGKLLINKYLLKEAIDRAGVWSHAKIQNLLERLQVEEFDAFMDSVFGVVLSVQILHSLFIENTLVGNPDFPMVDRTPKC
;
A
#
# COMPACT_ATOMS: atom_id res chain seq x y z
N MET A 1 -30.80 -19.19 -1.07
CA MET A 1 -30.72 -17.71 -1.04
C MET A 1 -31.62 -17.17 0.06
N GLU A 2 -32.92 -17.52 0.06
CA GLU A 2 -33.85 -17.15 1.14
C GLU A 2 -33.38 -17.59 2.54
N ASP A 3 -32.77 -18.77 2.70
CA ASP A 3 -32.25 -19.21 4.01
C ASP A 3 -30.97 -18.48 4.46
N PHE A 4 -30.17 -17.99 3.51
CA PHE A 4 -28.97 -17.20 3.81
C PHE A 4 -29.35 -15.74 4.13
N GLU A 5 -30.27 -15.16 3.38
CA GLU A 5 -30.85 -13.85 3.71
C GLU A 5 -31.60 -13.90 5.03
N ARG A 6 -32.34 -14.99 5.33
CA ARG A 6 -33.01 -15.16 6.62
C ARG A 6 -31.99 -15.31 7.76
N ALA A 7 -30.92 -16.08 7.60
CA ALA A 7 -29.89 -16.23 8.63
C ALA A 7 -29.05 -14.94 8.85
N PHE A 8 -28.69 -14.24 7.77
CA PHE A 8 -27.97 -12.96 7.85
C PHE A 8 -28.85 -11.87 8.45
N ASN A 9 -30.12 -11.75 8.02
CA ASN A 9 -31.06 -10.79 8.60
C ASN A 9 -31.41 -11.12 10.05
N THR A 10 -31.55 -12.40 10.43
CA THR A 10 -31.82 -12.76 11.83
C THR A 10 -30.63 -12.45 12.73
N ALA A 11 -29.39 -12.76 12.30
CA ALA A 11 -28.19 -12.42 13.08
C ALA A 11 -27.91 -10.91 13.15
N TRP A 12 -28.25 -10.16 12.10
CA TRP A 12 -28.14 -8.71 12.06
C TRP A 12 -29.23 -8.01 12.89
N LEU A 13 -30.46 -8.54 12.89
CA LEU A 13 -31.58 -8.03 13.68
C LEU A 13 -31.44 -8.38 15.16
N ASP A 14 -30.95 -9.58 15.51
CA ASP A 14 -30.65 -9.97 16.90
C ASP A 14 -29.52 -9.11 17.51
N ALA A 15 -28.58 -8.63 16.70
CA ALA A 15 -27.53 -7.71 17.12
C ALA A 15 -28.01 -6.26 17.32
N LEU A 16 -29.21 -5.93 16.82
CA LEU A 16 -29.83 -4.60 16.91
C LEU A 16 -31.04 -4.57 17.86
N ASP A 17 -31.45 -5.70 18.45
CA ASP A 17 -32.57 -5.77 19.38
C ASP A 17 -32.21 -5.14 20.75
N PRO A 18 -32.78 -3.96 21.08
CA PRO A 18 -32.49 -3.25 22.33
C PRO A 18 -33.11 -3.93 23.57
N SER A 19 -33.93 -4.97 23.38
CA SER A 19 -34.62 -5.69 24.47
C SER A 19 -33.84 -6.88 25.02
N SER A 20 -32.69 -7.23 24.42
CA SER A 20 -31.83 -8.31 24.92
C SER A 20 -31.08 -7.87 26.19
N SER A 21 -31.36 -8.54 27.31
CA SER A 21 -30.90 -8.15 28.66
C SER A 21 -29.43 -8.51 28.96
N GLN A 22 -28.53 -8.50 27.98
CA GLN A 22 -27.09 -8.64 28.22
C GLN A 22 -26.31 -7.51 27.53
N PRO A 23 -25.46 -6.76 28.27
CA PRO A 23 -24.60 -5.77 27.65
C PRO A 23 -23.56 -6.49 26.78
N SER A 24 -23.76 -6.48 25.47
CA SER A 24 -22.80 -6.99 24.51
C SER A 24 -21.65 -5.99 24.37
N ASN A 25 -20.67 -6.09 25.27
CA ASN A 25 -19.32 -5.55 25.05
C ASN A 25 -18.61 -6.39 23.96
N LEU A 26 -19.09 -6.26 22.72
CA LEU A 26 -18.53 -6.88 21.52
C LEU A 26 -17.57 -5.90 20.85
N THR A 27 -16.28 -6.11 21.03
CA THR A 27 -15.25 -5.46 20.21
C THR A 27 -15.08 -6.27 18.93
N PHE A 28 -15.43 -5.69 17.79
CA PHE A 28 -15.26 -6.33 16.49
C PHE A 28 -13.78 -6.31 16.08
N MET A 29 -13.20 -7.47 15.78
CA MET A 29 -11.89 -7.57 15.13
C MET A 29 -12.11 -7.82 13.64
N GLN A 30 -12.10 -6.76 12.83
CA GLN A 30 -12.31 -6.87 11.39
C GLN A 30 -11.02 -7.37 10.72
N VAL A 31 -10.99 -8.65 10.34
CA VAL A 31 -10.00 -9.17 9.41
C VAL A 31 -10.47 -8.77 8.02
N SER A 32 -9.78 -7.82 7.38
CA SER A 32 -10.12 -7.32 6.05
C SER A 32 -10.26 -8.48 5.04
N CYS A 33 -11.50 -8.78 4.68
CA CYS A 33 -11.89 -9.62 3.56
C CYS A 33 -12.75 -8.74 2.66
N PHE A 34 -12.20 -8.33 1.51
CA PHE A 34 -12.96 -7.65 0.47
C PHE A 34 -14.07 -8.58 -0.03
N VAL A 35 -15.33 -8.14 0.11
CA VAL A 35 -16.49 -8.76 -0.54
C VAL A 35 -16.85 -7.88 -1.73
N GLY A 36 -16.57 -8.37 -2.94
CA GLY A 36 -17.11 -7.81 -4.18
C GLY A 36 -18.30 -8.63 -4.66
N GLN A 37 -19.37 -7.95 -5.05
CA GLN A 37 -20.67 -8.51 -5.44
C GLN A 37 -20.69 -9.13 -6.86
N PHE A 38 -21.42 -10.25 -6.98
CA PHE A 38 -22.09 -10.92 -8.13
C PHE A 38 -21.30 -11.57 -9.30
N SER A 39 -21.36 -12.91 -9.44
CA SER A 39 -22.29 -13.66 -10.34
C SER A 39 -21.96 -15.17 -10.43
N HIS A 40 -23.00 -16.04 -10.30
CA HIS A 40 -23.18 -17.48 -10.60
C HIS A 40 -22.02 -18.50 -10.61
N GLU A 41 -22.01 -19.43 -9.64
CA GLU A 41 -22.35 -20.87 -9.81
C GLU A 41 -22.20 -21.65 -8.47
N PRO A 42 -22.91 -22.77 -8.28
CA PRO A 42 -23.06 -23.43 -6.98
C PRO A 42 -22.00 -24.50 -6.78
N ASP A 43 -21.35 -24.52 -5.62
CA ASP A 43 -21.29 -25.71 -4.76
C ASP A 43 -20.30 -25.53 -3.59
N SER A 44 -20.68 -26.15 -2.48
CA SER A 44 -19.96 -26.33 -1.22
C SER A 44 -20.02 -25.18 -0.20
N GLY A 45 -20.52 -25.55 0.99
CA GLY A 45 -21.01 -24.67 2.05
C GLY A 45 -20.03 -23.63 2.59
N THR A 46 -20.56 -22.43 2.78
CA THR A 46 -19.87 -21.22 3.22
C THR A 46 -20.03 -21.01 4.72
N GLY A 47 -18.90 -20.86 5.42
CA GLY A 47 -18.83 -20.30 6.77
C GLY A 47 -17.89 -19.10 6.77
N CYS A 48 -18.39 -17.93 7.19
CA CYS A 48 -17.58 -16.74 7.49
C CYS A 48 -17.07 -16.83 8.93
N THR A 49 -15.76 -16.65 9.13
CA THR A 49 -15.18 -16.60 10.48
C THR A 49 -15.17 -15.16 11.00
N PHE A 50 -16.04 -14.86 11.97
CA PHE A 50 -15.97 -13.63 12.78
C PHE A 50 -15.29 -13.95 14.11
N PHE A 51 -14.39 -13.08 14.56
CA PHE A 51 -13.77 -13.19 15.89
C PHE A 51 -14.25 -12.06 16.80
N THR A 52 -14.71 -12.45 17.98
CA THR A 52 -15.01 -11.56 19.11
C THR A 52 -14.17 -12.07 20.28
N SER A 53 -13.26 -11.27 20.82
CA SER A 53 -12.59 -11.62 22.08
C SER A 53 -13.16 -10.78 23.22
N ARG A 54 -13.58 -11.44 24.30
CA ARG A 54 -13.85 -10.81 25.59
C ARG A 54 -12.53 -10.69 26.35
N SER A 55 -12.23 -9.48 26.82
CA SER A 55 -11.18 -9.11 27.79
C SER A 55 -9.77 -9.63 27.51
N CYS A 56 -8.85 -8.76 27.06
CA CYS A 56 -7.41 -9.04 27.09
C CYS A 56 -6.60 -7.75 27.32
N ASN A 57 -6.14 -7.53 28.56
CA ASN A 57 -5.14 -6.52 28.96
C ASN A 57 -3.70 -6.97 28.62
N ASP A 58 -3.47 -7.67 27.50
CA ASP A 58 -2.20 -8.40 27.30
C ASP A 58 -1.37 -7.84 26.11
N ASN A 59 -0.17 -7.33 26.42
CA ASN A 59 0.83 -6.75 25.49
C ASN A 59 1.21 -7.68 24.32
N ARG A 60 0.82 -8.97 24.39
CA ARG A 60 1.00 -9.96 23.32
C ARG A 60 0.28 -9.56 22.03
N LEU A 61 -0.92 -8.97 22.11
CA LEU A 61 -1.69 -8.50 20.94
C LEU A 61 -0.95 -7.44 20.11
N PHE A 62 -0.08 -6.66 20.73
CA PHE A 62 0.72 -5.66 20.04
C PHE A 62 1.83 -6.29 19.19
N GLY A 63 2.50 -7.31 19.72
CA GLY A 63 3.43 -8.17 18.96
C GLY A 63 2.73 -8.85 17.76
N PHE A 64 1.45 -9.22 17.92
CA PHE A 64 0.63 -9.76 16.84
C PHE A 64 0.28 -8.76 15.73
N ARG A 65 -0.01 -7.48 16.04
CA ARG A 65 -0.26 -6.44 15.02
C ARG A 65 1.01 -6.03 14.28
N MET A 66 2.15 -5.96 14.95
CA MET A 66 3.44 -5.75 14.29
C MET A 66 3.76 -6.85 13.27
N GLU A 67 3.40 -8.10 13.57
CA GLU A 67 3.50 -9.20 12.63
C GLU A 67 2.49 -9.08 11.47
N GLN A 68 1.37 -8.38 11.59
CA GLN A 68 0.44 -8.19 10.45
C GLN A 68 1.02 -7.31 9.33
N ILE A 69 1.91 -6.36 9.66
CA ILE A 69 2.70 -5.59 8.69
C ILE A 69 3.51 -6.55 7.79
N TYR A 70 3.86 -7.73 8.32
CA TYR A 70 4.72 -8.69 7.66
C TYR A 70 4.33 -10.16 7.86
N GLY A 71 3.05 -10.58 7.95
CA GLY A 71 2.77 -11.99 8.28
C GLY A 71 1.34 -12.42 8.61
N LYS A 72 0.41 -12.43 7.63
CA LYS A 72 -0.96 -12.99 7.82
C LYS A 72 -0.98 -14.46 8.27
N TYR A 73 -0.06 -15.30 7.77
CA TYR A 73 -0.04 -16.74 8.09
C TYR A 73 0.48 -17.07 9.50
N ASN A 74 1.44 -16.28 10.01
CA ASN A 74 1.95 -16.45 11.38
C ASN A 74 0.88 -16.10 12.41
N TYR A 75 0.06 -15.08 12.12
CA TYR A 75 -1.07 -14.68 12.96
C TYR A 75 -2.12 -15.78 13.10
N LEU A 76 -2.59 -16.36 11.97
CA LEU A 76 -3.60 -17.43 12.01
C LEU A 76 -3.07 -18.71 12.66
N TYR A 77 -1.82 -19.09 12.40
CA TYR A 77 -1.20 -20.26 13.03
C TYR A 77 -1.05 -20.09 14.55
N ARG A 78 -0.66 -18.90 15.01
CA ARG A 78 -0.59 -18.61 16.44
C ARG A 78 -1.96 -18.51 17.09
N LEU A 79 -2.99 -18.00 16.42
CA LEU A 79 -4.37 -18.03 16.92
C LEU A 79 -4.89 -19.46 17.05
N GLN A 80 -4.63 -20.33 16.06
CA GLN A 80 -4.96 -21.76 16.16
C GLN A 80 -4.33 -22.38 17.41
N ARG A 81 -3.04 -22.09 17.64
CA ARG A 81 -2.29 -22.63 18.79
C ARG A 81 -2.73 -22.04 20.14
N LEU A 82 -3.03 -20.74 20.19
CA LEU A 82 -3.41 -20.03 21.43
C LEU A 82 -4.85 -20.31 21.84
N LEU A 83 -5.77 -20.37 20.87
CA LEU A 83 -7.20 -20.52 21.13
C LEU A 83 -7.68 -21.96 20.93
N ASN A 84 -6.77 -22.88 20.56
CA ASN A 84 -7.08 -24.28 20.21
C ASN A 84 -8.22 -24.41 19.19
N ILE A 85 -8.25 -23.49 18.21
CA ILE A 85 -9.26 -23.44 17.14
C ILE A 85 -8.67 -23.98 15.84
N LEU A 86 -9.50 -24.60 15.00
CA LEU A 86 -9.13 -24.96 13.64
C LEU A 86 -9.49 -23.80 12.70
N VAL A 87 -8.50 -23.12 12.13
CA VAL A 87 -8.72 -22.09 11.10
C VAL A 87 -8.59 -22.73 9.72
N LYS A 88 -9.67 -22.75 8.94
CA LYS A 88 -9.61 -23.03 7.50
C LYS A 88 -9.50 -21.71 6.74
N THR A 89 -8.64 -21.67 5.73
CA THR A 89 -8.48 -20.49 4.86
C THR A 89 -8.92 -20.83 3.45
N TYR A 90 -9.69 -19.94 2.85
CA TYR A 90 -10.14 -20.03 1.46
C TYR A 90 -9.62 -18.81 0.71
N SER A 91 -8.92 -19.02 -0.40
CA SER A 91 -8.39 -17.93 -1.23
C SER A 91 -9.40 -17.60 -2.33
N TYR A 92 -9.93 -16.37 -2.29
CA TYR A 92 -10.87 -15.89 -3.32
C TYR A 92 -10.20 -15.61 -4.66
N TRP A 93 -8.96 -15.09 -4.65
CA TRP A 93 -8.20 -14.76 -5.85
C TRP A 93 -6.71 -15.09 -5.67
N SER A 94 -6.00 -15.34 -6.78
CA SER A 94 -4.58 -15.62 -6.74
C SER A 94 -3.84 -15.16 -8.00
N PRO A 95 -2.77 -14.34 -7.88
CA PRO A 95 -1.94 -13.91 -9.02
C PRO A 95 -1.09 -15.04 -9.59
N TYR A 96 -0.81 -16.07 -8.80
CA TYR A 96 0.12 -17.13 -9.16
C TYR A 96 -0.28 -17.94 -10.39
N PRO A 97 -1.49 -18.53 -10.49
CA PRO A 97 -1.88 -19.27 -11.70
C PRO A 97 -1.85 -18.39 -12.96
N LEU A 98 -2.06 -17.08 -12.82
CA LEU A 98 -1.98 -16.13 -13.93
C LEU A 98 -0.54 -15.89 -14.38
N ILE A 99 0.38 -15.74 -13.42
CA ILE A 99 1.80 -15.46 -13.69
C ILE A 99 2.57 -16.72 -14.10
N SER A 100 2.26 -17.87 -13.49
CA SER A 100 2.94 -19.15 -13.75
C SER A 100 2.24 -20.00 -14.81
N GLY A 101 1.05 -19.58 -15.26
CA GLY A 101 0.25 -20.28 -16.24
C GLY A 101 0.80 -20.18 -17.66
N PRO A 102 0.17 -20.86 -18.62
CA PRO A 102 0.50 -20.72 -20.03
C PRO A 102 0.31 -19.26 -20.49
N ARG A 103 1.20 -18.78 -21.38
CA ARG A 103 1.10 -17.43 -21.94
C ARG A 103 -0.20 -17.28 -22.74
N ILE A 104 -0.80 -16.09 -22.68
CA ILE A 104 -2.00 -15.76 -23.48
C ILE A 104 -1.70 -15.97 -24.97
N LYS A 105 -2.65 -16.61 -25.65
CA LYS A 105 -2.61 -16.83 -27.10
C LYS A 105 -3.22 -15.64 -27.84
N SER A 106 -2.66 -15.30 -29.01
CA SER A 106 -3.25 -14.38 -29.97
C SER A 106 -4.63 -14.88 -30.39
N PRO A 107 -5.64 -14.00 -30.49
CA PRO A 107 -6.95 -14.33 -31.04
C PRO A 107 -6.88 -14.85 -32.48
N ASN A 108 -5.83 -14.47 -33.23
CA ASN A 108 -5.78 -14.64 -34.67
C ASN A 108 -5.04 -15.91 -35.12
N ASN A 109 -4.11 -16.46 -34.33
CA ASN A 109 -3.26 -17.54 -34.82
C ASN A 109 -2.76 -18.57 -33.77
N SER A 110 -3.35 -18.65 -32.58
CA SER A 110 -2.99 -19.61 -31.50
C SER A 110 -1.54 -19.55 -30.96
N ALA A 111 -0.68 -18.70 -31.53
CA ALA A 111 0.63 -18.36 -31.02
C ALA A 111 0.52 -17.43 -29.80
N THR A 112 1.61 -17.15 -29.10
CA THR A 112 1.62 -16.16 -28.00
C THR A 112 1.16 -14.79 -28.52
N ILE A 113 0.40 -14.06 -27.70
CA ILE A 113 -0.05 -12.70 -28.03
C ILE A 113 1.11 -11.80 -28.43
N THR A 114 0.93 -11.04 -29.52
CA THR A 114 1.93 -10.07 -29.97
C THR A 114 1.91 -8.81 -29.10
N TYR A 115 2.99 -8.03 -29.15
CA TYR A 115 3.09 -6.81 -28.36
C TYR A 115 2.05 -5.75 -28.75
N GLU A 116 1.76 -5.60 -30.05
CA GLU A 116 0.72 -4.67 -30.54
C GLU A 116 -0.70 -5.09 -30.14
N GLU A 117 -1.00 -6.39 -30.18
CA GLU A 117 -2.27 -6.93 -29.67
C GLU A 117 -2.39 -6.72 -28.15
N ALA A 118 -1.29 -6.88 -27.42
CA ALA A 118 -1.25 -6.63 -25.99
C ALA A 118 -1.50 -5.15 -25.66
N LYS A 119 -0.87 -4.20 -26.38
CA LYS A 119 -1.12 -2.75 -26.22
C LYS A 119 -2.60 -2.41 -26.46
N THR A 120 -3.15 -2.91 -27.56
CA THR A 120 -4.57 -2.69 -27.92
C THR A 120 -5.50 -3.24 -26.84
N THR A 121 -5.20 -4.43 -26.31
CA THR A 121 -6.02 -5.07 -25.27
C THR A 121 -5.90 -4.38 -23.93
N ILE A 122 -4.69 -3.98 -23.52
CA ILE A 122 -4.45 -3.18 -22.31
C ILE A 122 -5.26 -1.88 -22.37
N ARG A 123 -5.19 -1.16 -23.51
CA ARG A 123 -5.96 0.07 -23.70
C ARG A 123 -7.44 -0.16 -23.53
N ARG A 124 -7.99 -1.18 -24.22
CA ARG A 124 -9.41 -1.53 -24.16
C ARG A 124 -9.85 -1.88 -22.74
N LEU A 125 -9.09 -2.71 -22.03
CA LEU A 125 -9.44 -3.18 -20.68
C LEU A 125 -9.35 -2.06 -19.65
N LEU A 126 -8.30 -1.22 -19.69
CA LEU A 126 -8.17 -0.10 -18.78
C LEU A 126 -9.23 0.98 -19.06
N THR A 127 -9.56 1.24 -20.34
CA THR A 127 -10.68 2.12 -20.71
C THR A 127 -11.99 1.62 -20.12
N ALA A 128 -12.27 0.31 -20.21
CA ALA A 128 -13.46 -0.30 -19.62
C ALA A 128 -13.44 -0.21 -18.09
N ALA A 129 -12.29 -0.44 -17.45
CA ALA A 129 -12.10 -0.32 -16.01
C ALA A 129 -12.37 1.10 -15.49
N VAL A 130 -11.90 2.12 -16.21
CA VAL A 130 -12.20 3.54 -15.93
C VAL A 130 -13.69 3.80 -16.13
N LYS A 131 -14.26 3.41 -17.27
CA LYS A 131 -15.69 3.62 -17.57
C LYS A 131 -16.61 3.05 -16.49
N ARG A 132 -16.32 1.85 -15.98
CA ARG A 132 -17.08 1.23 -14.87
C ARG A 132 -17.05 2.07 -13.59
N ARG A 133 -15.94 2.74 -13.31
CA ARG A 133 -15.72 3.53 -12.09
C ARG A 133 -16.25 4.96 -12.19
N LEU A 134 -16.72 5.38 -13.36
CA LEU A 134 -17.35 6.68 -13.57
C LEU A 134 -18.85 6.72 -13.21
N VAL A 135 -19.46 5.57 -12.87
CA VAL A 135 -20.87 5.53 -12.44
C VAL A 135 -20.99 6.14 -11.04
N SER A 136 -21.53 7.35 -10.94
CA SER A 136 -21.68 8.11 -9.70
C SER A 136 -22.75 9.19 -9.84
N ASP A 137 -23.58 9.38 -8.81
CA ASP A 137 -24.50 10.52 -8.68
C ASP A 137 -23.81 11.77 -8.10
N ARG A 138 -22.54 11.65 -7.74
CA ARG A 138 -21.70 12.71 -7.16
C ARG A 138 -20.54 13.02 -8.10
N GLU A 139 -20.04 14.26 -8.04
CA GLU A 139 -18.86 14.65 -8.81
C GLU A 139 -17.66 13.77 -8.46
N ILE A 140 -16.95 13.37 -9.51
CA ILE A 140 -15.75 12.54 -9.43
C ILE A 140 -14.54 13.45 -9.62
N CYS A 141 -13.56 13.30 -8.75
CA CYS A 141 -12.24 13.90 -8.93
C CYS A 141 -11.16 12.83 -9.16
N ILE A 142 -9.95 13.25 -9.47
CA ILE A 142 -8.78 12.36 -9.57
C ILE A 142 -7.64 12.90 -8.72
N TYR A 143 -6.96 12.01 -8.01
CA TYR A 143 -5.65 12.32 -7.44
C TYR A 143 -4.60 12.28 -8.55
N LEU A 144 -4.21 13.47 -9.02
CA LEU A 144 -3.24 13.63 -10.09
C LEU A 144 -1.84 13.81 -9.50
N SER A 145 -0.97 12.87 -9.81
CA SER A 145 0.45 12.88 -9.47
C SER A 145 1.30 13.28 -10.67
N GLY A 146 2.61 13.41 -10.45
CA GLY A 146 3.59 13.61 -11.53
C GLY A 146 3.92 12.34 -12.34
N GLY A 147 3.24 11.22 -12.07
CA GLY A 147 3.52 9.91 -12.64
C GLY A 147 2.59 9.49 -13.78
N ILE A 148 2.97 8.42 -14.48
CA ILE A 148 2.20 7.86 -15.60
C ILE A 148 0.84 7.29 -15.18
N ASP A 149 0.73 6.74 -13.96
CA ASP A 149 -0.43 5.96 -13.55
C ASP A 149 -1.70 6.79 -13.48
N SER A 150 -1.67 7.84 -12.67
CA SER A 150 -2.76 8.80 -12.54
C SER A 150 -2.96 9.59 -13.84
N THR A 151 -1.87 9.86 -14.59
CA THR A 151 -1.95 10.57 -15.88
C THR A 151 -2.72 9.78 -16.93
N VAL A 152 -2.53 8.46 -17.04
CA VAL A 152 -3.28 7.61 -17.99
C VAL A 152 -4.74 7.52 -17.57
N VAL A 153 -5.03 7.36 -16.28
CA VAL A 153 -6.42 7.38 -15.79
C VAL A 153 -7.08 8.73 -16.11
N CYS A 154 -6.39 9.84 -15.85
CA CYS A 154 -6.85 11.19 -16.19
C CYS A 154 -7.17 11.33 -17.70
N ALA A 155 -6.25 10.88 -18.55
CA ALA A 155 -6.39 10.93 -20.00
C ALA A 155 -7.63 10.15 -20.48
N LEU A 156 -7.83 8.93 -19.94
CA LEU A 156 -8.95 8.07 -20.28
C LEU A 156 -10.29 8.68 -19.88
N VAL A 157 -10.37 9.29 -18.69
CA VAL A 157 -11.59 9.99 -18.25
C VAL A 157 -11.92 11.15 -19.19
N LYS A 158 -10.90 11.90 -19.63
CA LYS A 158 -11.05 12.98 -20.62
C LYS A 158 -11.51 12.45 -21.98
N GLU A 159 -10.93 11.38 -22.50
CA GLU A 159 -11.35 10.74 -23.76
C GLU A 159 -12.81 10.26 -23.70
N LEU A 160 -13.25 9.78 -22.54
CA LEU A 160 -14.63 9.36 -22.29
C LEU A 160 -15.61 10.55 -22.16
N GLY A 161 -15.13 11.79 -22.24
CA GLY A 161 -15.95 13.00 -22.21
C GLY A 161 -16.55 13.32 -20.84
N HIS A 162 -16.01 12.76 -19.76
CA HIS A 162 -16.52 12.98 -18.41
C HIS A 162 -15.86 14.22 -17.78
N PRO A 163 -16.62 15.10 -17.10
CA PRO A 163 -16.03 16.22 -16.35
C PRO A 163 -15.13 15.68 -15.24
N LEU A 164 -13.97 16.30 -15.04
CA LEU A 164 -13.00 15.85 -14.05
C LEU A 164 -12.24 17.04 -13.45
N THR A 165 -12.09 17.01 -12.14
CA THR A 165 -11.20 17.92 -11.41
C THR A 165 -10.01 17.13 -10.89
N CYS A 166 -8.81 17.64 -11.15
CA CYS A 166 -7.55 17.08 -10.66
C CYS A 166 -7.23 17.67 -9.28
N LEU A 167 -6.89 16.82 -8.31
CA LEU A 167 -6.39 17.23 -7.00
C LEU A 167 -4.95 16.77 -6.82
N THR A 168 -4.12 17.65 -6.27
CA THR A 168 -2.72 17.36 -5.94
C THR A 168 -2.36 17.95 -4.59
N LEU A 169 -1.42 17.29 -3.90
CA LEU A 169 -0.76 17.85 -2.73
C LEU A 169 0.64 18.35 -3.06
N GLY A 170 1.03 19.45 -2.42
CA GLY A 170 2.42 19.90 -2.33
C GLY A 170 2.90 19.88 -0.89
N PHE A 171 4.18 19.56 -0.68
CA PHE A 171 4.86 19.68 0.61
C PHE A 171 5.98 20.71 0.50
N GLY A 172 6.01 21.67 1.44
CA GLY A 172 7.01 22.73 1.46
C GLY A 172 6.86 23.73 0.30
N ASN A 173 7.99 24.28 -0.17
CA ASN A 173 8.02 25.30 -1.23
C ASN A 173 7.89 24.67 -2.64
N GLU A 174 7.47 25.46 -3.64
CA GLU A 174 7.30 25.00 -5.05
C GLU A 174 8.55 24.35 -5.66
N GLU A 175 9.73 24.77 -5.22
CA GLU A 175 11.03 24.24 -5.67
C GLU A 175 11.47 22.96 -4.95
N SER A 176 10.68 22.49 -3.97
CA SER A 176 10.97 21.26 -3.25
C SER A 176 11.00 20.09 -4.22
N VAL A 177 12.09 19.31 -4.18
CA VAL A 177 12.22 18.08 -4.96
C VAL A 177 11.08 17.09 -4.64
N LEU A 178 10.43 17.23 -3.50
CA LEU A 178 9.29 16.42 -3.07
C LEU A 178 7.96 16.84 -3.71
N SER A 179 7.87 18.03 -4.30
CA SER A 179 6.63 18.57 -4.85
C SER A 179 6.36 18.03 -6.25
N GLU A 180 5.28 17.26 -6.40
CA GLU A 180 4.77 16.83 -7.71
C GLU A 180 3.86 17.88 -8.37
N GLU A 181 3.60 18.99 -7.67
CA GLU A 181 2.65 20.02 -8.07
C GLU A 181 2.92 20.54 -9.48
N ALA A 182 4.14 20.97 -9.79
CA ALA A 182 4.46 21.55 -11.09
C ALA A 182 4.15 20.61 -12.26
N LEU A 183 4.35 19.29 -12.06
CA LEU A 183 4.08 18.28 -13.07
C LEU A 183 2.59 18.01 -13.21
N ALA A 184 1.89 17.87 -12.09
CA ALA A 184 0.45 17.66 -12.08
C ALA A 184 -0.27 18.87 -12.72
N THR A 185 0.15 20.10 -12.40
CA THR A 185 -0.34 21.34 -13.03
C THR A 185 -0.11 21.33 -14.53
N LYS A 186 1.09 20.93 -14.97
CA LYS A 186 1.41 20.83 -16.40
C LYS A 186 0.56 19.78 -17.11
N SER A 187 0.31 18.63 -16.48
CA SER A 187 -0.55 17.57 -17.01
C SER A 187 -2.02 18.00 -17.06
N ALA A 188 -2.55 18.62 -16.00
CA ALA A 188 -3.93 19.13 -15.98
C ALA A 188 -4.15 20.22 -17.03
N LYS A 189 -3.19 21.13 -17.20
CA LYS A 189 -3.21 22.15 -18.27
C LYS A 189 -3.20 21.53 -19.67
N TYR A 190 -2.44 20.45 -19.88
CA TYR A 190 -2.40 19.74 -21.16
C TYR A 190 -3.77 19.16 -21.54
N TYR A 191 -4.56 18.71 -20.55
CA TYR A 191 -5.91 18.18 -20.77
C TYR A 191 -7.04 19.21 -20.67
N GLU A 192 -6.70 20.47 -20.42
CA GLU A 192 -7.66 21.56 -20.16
C GLU A 192 -8.66 21.19 -19.04
N LEU A 193 -8.14 20.65 -17.93
CA LEU A 193 -8.92 20.25 -16.77
C LEU A 193 -8.70 21.20 -15.59
N SER A 194 -9.74 21.35 -14.76
CA SER A 194 -9.62 22.06 -13.49
C SER A 194 -8.61 21.37 -12.59
N HIS A 195 -7.72 22.13 -11.97
CA HIS A 195 -6.70 21.62 -11.07
C HIS A 195 -6.71 22.38 -9.76
N LEU A 196 -6.85 21.65 -8.66
CA LEU A 196 -6.81 22.16 -7.31
C LEU A 196 -5.59 21.58 -6.61
N CYS A 197 -4.71 22.46 -6.15
CA CYS A 197 -3.54 22.08 -5.36
C CYS A 197 -3.67 22.65 -3.95
N ARG A 198 -3.32 21.86 -2.94
CA ARG A 198 -3.13 22.33 -1.57
C ARG A 198 -1.72 22.03 -1.11
N ARG A 199 -1.06 23.03 -0.54
CA ARG A 199 0.23 22.88 0.11
C ARG A 199 0.05 22.64 1.60
N TYR A 200 0.82 21.70 2.12
CA TYR A 200 0.86 21.35 3.53
C TYR A 200 2.25 21.66 4.08
N THR A 201 2.27 22.24 5.27
CA THR A 201 3.49 22.44 6.07
C THR A 201 3.86 21.16 6.81
N LEU A 202 5.04 21.15 7.44
CA LEU A 202 5.45 20.05 8.33
C LEU A 202 4.49 19.93 9.53
N ASP A 203 4.07 21.07 10.10
CA ASP A 203 3.12 21.12 11.21
C ASP A 203 1.76 20.53 10.79
N ASP A 204 1.22 20.93 9.63
CA ASP A 204 -0.06 20.39 9.15
C ASP A 204 0.00 18.86 8.96
N THR A 205 1.14 18.36 8.48
CA THR A 205 1.33 16.92 8.26
C THR A 205 1.37 16.19 9.61
N ILE A 206 2.19 16.64 10.57
CA ILE A 206 2.35 15.88 11.81
C ILE A 206 1.13 15.97 12.74
N ASN A 207 0.37 17.06 12.65
CA ASN A 207 -0.88 17.26 13.39
C ASN A 207 -1.96 16.21 13.09
N LEU A 208 -1.87 15.56 11.94
CA LEU A 208 -2.81 14.52 11.51
C LEU A 208 -2.33 13.10 11.83
N LEU A 209 -1.15 12.94 12.44
CA LEU A 209 -0.57 11.61 12.74
C LEU A 209 -1.49 10.76 13.60
N GLU A 210 -2.03 11.29 14.70
CA GLU A 210 -2.90 10.55 15.60
C GLU A 210 -4.18 10.09 14.91
N LYS A 211 -4.81 10.98 14.11
CA LYS A 211 -6.02 10.65 13.33
C LYS A 211 -5.72 9.61 12.25
N ALA A 212 -4.63 9.78 11.51
CA ALA A 212 -4.21 8.84 10.47
C ALA A 212 -3.94 7.44 11.06
N LEU A 213 -3.33 7.36 12.25
CA LEU A 213 -3.10 6.10 12.95
C LEU A 213 -4.38 5.49 13.52
N TYR A 214 -5.29 6.32 14.02
CA TYR A 214 -6.62 5.85 14.44
C TYR A 214 -7.34 5.15 13.29
N HIS A 215 -7.34 5.73 12.09
CA HIS A 215 -8.04 5.14 10.94
C HIS A 215 -7.27 4.00 10.27
N THR A 216 -5.93 4.08 10.19
CA THR A 216 -5.14 2.99 9.58
C THR A 216 -5.01 1.79 10.49
N GLU A 217 -5.03 1.99 11.80
CA GLU A 217 -4.89 0.98 12.87
C GLU A 217 -3.61 0.11 12.78
N ILE A 218 -2.64 0.55 11.99
CA ILE A 218 -1.38 -0.14 11.79
C ILE A 218 -0.19 0.79 12.07
N PRO A 219 0.91 0.27 12.62
CA PRO A 219 2.16 1.03 12.72
C PRO A 219 2.66 1.39 11.33
N ILE A 220 3.19 2.60 11.18
CA ILE A 220 3.62 3.14 9.90
C ILE A 220 5.13 3.36 9.88
N VAL A 221 5.74 3.09 8.73
CA VAL A 221 7.20 3.20 8.54
C VAL A 221 7.60 4.51 7.87
N ASN A 222 6.63 5.28 7.39
CA ASN A 222 6.81 6.61 6.81
C ASN A 222 5.49 7.39 6.91
N PRO A 223 5.53 8.73 6.78
CA PRO A 223 4.32 9.56 6.88
C PRO A 223 3.51 9.63 5.57
N HIS A 224 3.72 8.72 4.61
CA HIS A 224 2.96 8.72 3.35
C HIS A 224 1.46 8.53 3.58
N CYS A 225 1.06 7.77 4.61
CA CYS A 225 -0.34 7.60 4.96
C CYS A 225 -0.98 8.91 5.42
N ILE A 226 -0.20 9.77 6.10
CA ILE A 226 -0.67 11.06 6.58
C ILE A 226 -0.88 11.98 5.39
N ALA A 227 0.06 11.98 4.45
CA ALA A 227 -0.07 12.71 3.21
C ALA A 227 -1.32 12.28 2.39
N LYS A 228 -1.61 10.98 2.30
CA LYS A 228 -2.84 10.50 1.65
C LYS A 228 -4.10 10.92 2.42
N TYR A 229 -4.05 10.91 3.75
CA TYR A 229 -5.13 11.39 4.60
C TYR A 229 -5.40 12.90 4.35
N CYS A 230 -4.36 13.74 4.31
CA CYS A 230 -4.45 15.16 3.96
C CYS A 230 -5.11 15.41 2.59
N LEU A 231 -4.86 14.52 1.63
CA LEU A 231 -5.42 14.60 0.28
C LEU A 231 -6.91 14.24 0.29
N SER A 232 -7.30 13.31 1.16
CA SER A 232 -8.70 12.89 1.35
C SER A 232 -9.51 13.96 2.09
N GLU A 233 -8.93 14.60 3.12
CA GLU A 233 -9.56 15.76 3.78
C GLU A 233 -9.74 16.90 2.78
N PHE A 234 -8.73 17.16 1.94
CA PHE A 234 -8.84 18.18 0.90
C PHE A 234 -9.94 17.88 -0.13
N ALA A 235 -10.07 16.64 -0.58
CA ALA A 235 -11.15 16.23 -1.48
C ALA A 235 -12.53 16.43 -0.84
N GLN A 236 -12.66 16.05 0.43
CA GLN A 236 -13.90 16.22 1.19
C GLN A 236 -14.28 17.69 1.34
N GLU A 237 -13.32 18.56 1.69
CA GLU A 237 -13.53 20.01 1.81
C GLU A 237 -13.93 20.66 0.48
N LYS A 238 -13.51 20.08 -0.64
CA LYS A 238 -13.95 20.47 -1.99
C LYS A 238 -15.24 19.80 -2.43
N ASN A 239 -15.95 19.17 -1.49
CA ASN A 239 -17.27 18.54 -1.67
C ASN A 239 -17.28 17.37 -2.67
N PHE A 240 -16.12 16.74 -2.90
CA PHE A 240 -16.06 15.48 -3.61
C PHE A 240 -16.42 14.32 -2.68
N ALA A 241 -16.97 13.26 -3.25
CA ALA A 241 -17.26 12.00 -2.54
C ALA A 241 -16.55 10.80 -3.17
N VAL A 242 -16.17 10.91 -4.44
CA VAL A 242 -15.58 9.82 -5.21
C VAL A 242 -14.29 10.31 -5.84
N VAL A 243 -13.23 9.52 -5.73
CA VAL A 243 -11.94 9.82 -6.33
C VAL A 243 -11.38 8.66 -7.13
N LEU A 244 -10.92 8.94 -8.35
CA LEU A 244 -10.12 8.01 -9.14
C LEU A 244 -8.66 8.13 -8.76
N THR A 245 -7.96 7.00 -8.81
CA THR A 245 -6.58 6.92 -8.30
C THR A 245 -5.72 5.98 -9.15
N GLY A 246 -4.39 6.04 -8.98
CA GLY A 246 -3.40 5.29 -9.78
C GLY A 246 -2.82 4.05 -9.10
N GLU A 247 -3.25 3.75 -7.87
CA GLU A 247 -2.75 2.67 -7.02
C GLU A 247 -2.95 1.30 -7.68
N GLY A 248 -1.99 0.39 -7.45
CA GLY A 248 -1.97 -0.94 -8.05
C GLY A 248 -1.13 -1.03 -9.32
N ALA A 249 -0.89 0.08 -10.02
CA ALA A 249 -0.12 0.06 -11.27
C ALA A 249 1.31 -0.50 -11.09
N ASP A 250 1.96 -0.17 -9.97
CA ASP A 250 3.32 -0.61 -9.71
C ASP A 250 3.42 -2.12 -9.50
N GLU A 251 2.45 -2.68 -8.80
CA GLU A 251 2.36 -4.09 -8.48
C GLU A 251 2.02 -4.92 -9.71
N ILE A 252 1.11 -4.42 -10.54
CA ILE A 252 0.63 -5.14 -11.73
C ILE A 252 1.60 -5.00 -12.90
N LEU A 253 2.27 -3.87 -13.06
CA LEU A 253 3.06 -3.53 -14.26
C LEU A 253 4.57 -3.39 -14.01
N LEU A 254 5.08 -3.99 -12.93
CA LEU A 254 6.51 -4.00 -12.59
C LEU A 254 7.11 -2.59 -12.41
N GLY A 255 6.39 -1.72 -11.71
CA GLY A 255 6.73 -0.30 -11.57
C GLY A 255 7.78 0.08 -10.53
N TYR A 256 8.23 -0.86 -9.69
CA TYR A 256 9.21 -0.57 -8.65
C TYR A 256 10.65 -0.81 -9.06
N VAL A 257 11.56 -0.02 -8.48
CA VAL A 257 13.00 -0.12 -8.74
C VAL A 257 13.59 -1.50 -8.38
N HIS A 258 13.04 -2.21 -7.40
CA HIS A 258 13.52 -3.55 -7.05
C HIS A 258 13.26 -4.57 -8.17
N PHE A 259 12.21 -4.41 -8.98
CA PHE A 259 12.00 -5.26 -10.16
C PHE A 259 13.08 -5.04 -11.23
N ARG A 260 13.55 -3.79 -11.39
CA ARG A 260 14.68 -3.46 -12.28
C ARG A 260 15.98 -4.08 -11.78
N MET A 261 16.20 -4.07 -10.47
CA MET A 261 17.33 -4.78 -9.87
C MET A 261 17.23 -6.30 -10.08
N ASP A 262 16.06 -6.89 -9.90
CA ASP A 262 15.82 -8.32 -10.17
C ASP A 262 16.07 -8.69 -11.64
N LEU A 263 15.78 -7.78 -12.58
CA LEU A 263 16.05 -7.96 -14.01
C LEU A 263 17.55 -7.88 -14.32
N ILE A 264 18.28 -6.94 -13.71
CA ILE A 264 19.75 -6.87 -13.83
C ILE A 264 20.38 -8.20 -13.40
N LEU A 265 19.90 -8.79 -12.29
CA LEU A 265 20.38 -10.10 -11.82
C LEU A 265 20.05 -11.23 -12.81
N GLU A 266 18.86 -11.20 -13.39
CA GLU A 266 18.47 -12.15 -14.44
C GLU A 266 19.38 -12.02 -15.67
N LEU A 267 19.67 -10.80 -16.13
CA LEU A 267 20.56 -10.56 -17.27
C LEU A 267 21.98 -11.07 -17.01
N ARG A 268 22.56 -10.82 -15.84
CA ARG A 268 23.88 -11.35 -15.46
C ARG A 268 23.96 -12.87 -15.53
N SER A 269 22.85 -13.58 -15.30
CA SER A 269 22.82 -15.04 -15.37
C SER A 269 22.86 -15.60 -16.80
N LYS A 270 22.74 -14.75 -17.84
CA LYS A 270 22.62 -15.16 -19.25
C LYS A 270 23.94 -15.21 -20.03
N GLY A 271 25.07 -14.85 -19.43
CA GLY A 271 26.42 -14.92 -20.03
C GLY A 271 27.19 -13.60 -20.02
N GLU A 272 28.45 -13.60 -20.46
CA GLU A 272 29.40 -12.48 -20.32
C GLU A 272 28.95 -11.17 -20.99
N GLU A 273 28.38 -11.23 -22.20
CA GLU A 273 27.87 -10.05 -22.91
C GLU A 273 26.67 -9.41 -22.18
N ALA A 274 25.83 -10.25 -21.58
CA ALA A 274 24.69 -9.80 -20.78
C ALA A 274 25.15 -9.23 -19.42
N ILE A 275 26.29 -9.66 -18.88
CA ILE A 275 26.90 -9.07 -17.68
C ILE A 275 27.33 -7.63 -17.94
N LEU A 276 28.05 -7.35 -19.03
CA LEU A 276 28.50 -5.99 -19.34
C LEU A 276 27.31 -5.02 -19.52
N THR A 277 26.26 -5.51 -20.17
CA THR A 277 24.99 -4.78 -20.32
C THR A 277 24.35 -4.52 -18.95
N ALA A 278 24.26 -5.55 -18.11
CA ALA A 278 23.69 -5.43 -16.77
C ALA A 278 24.48 -4.47 -15.85
N ASP A 279 25.80 -4.48 -15.93
CA ASP A 279 26.67 -3.58 -15.17
C ASP A 279 26.50 -2.13 -15.61
N THR A 280 26.46 -1.89 -16.93
CA THR A 280 26.17 -0.56 -17.50
C THR A 280 24.81 -0.04 -17.05
N LEU A 281 23.79 -0.91 -17.02
CA LEU A 281 22.45 -0.56 -16.57
C LEU A 281 22.39 -0.29 -15.07
N GLN A 282 23.10 -1.07 -14.27
CA GLN A 282 23.21 -0.82 -12.83
C GLN A 282 23.86 0.53 -12.55
N GLU A 283 24.96 0.87 -13.23
CA GLU A 283 25.61 2.17 -13.08
C GLU A 283 24.68 3.33 -13.45
N ARG A 284 23.85 3.18 -14.48
CA ARG A 284 22.87 4.20 -14.87
C ARG A 284 21.85 4.45 -13.77
N ILE A 285 21.32 3.39 -13.16
CA ILE A 285 20.40 3.53 -12.02
C ILE A 285 21.11 4.20 -10.85
N GLN A 286 22.35 3.80 -10.58
CA GLN A 286 23.13 4.37 -9.49
C GLN A 286 23.41 5.86 -9.65
N LYS A 287 23.69 6.30 -10.89
CA LYS A 287 24.03 7.68 -11.23
C LYS A 287 22.80 8.60 -11.35
N LYS A 288 21.64 8.11 -11.83
CA LYS A 288 20.48 8.95 -12.17
C LYS A 288 19.34 8.91 -11.16
N GLU A 289 19.19 7.84 -10.37
CA GLU A 289 17.93 7.55 -9.68
C GLU A 289 18.09 7.17 -8.21
N LEU A 290 19.29 7.35 -7.62
CA LEU A 290 19.46 7.20 -6.17
C LEU A 290 18.84 8.40 -5.44
N PRO A 291 17.78 8.16 -4.67
CA PRO A 291 17.89 8.41 -3.25
C PRO A 291 18.40 7.11 -2.61
N SER A 292 19.61 7.17 -2.06
CA SER A 292 20.26 6.15 -1.21
C SER A 292 19.35 5.51 -0.15
N ILE A 293 18.25 6.20 0.17
CA ILE A 293 17.19 5.87 1.10
C ILE A 293 16.47 4.54 0.81
N ILE A 294 15.97 4.28 -0.42
CA ILE A 294 15.13 3.09 -0.69
C ILE A 294 15.99 1.83 -0.89
N LEU A 295 17.04 1.93 -1.71
CA LEU A 295 17.81 0.78 -2.15
C LEU A 295 18.93 0.39 -1.18
N GLY A 296 19.45 1.32 -0.37
CA GLY A 296 20.65 1.05 0.45
C GLY A 296 21.87 0.67 -0.41
N PRO A 297 23.01 0.33 0.22
CA PRO A 297 24.18 -0.16 -0.52
C PRO A 297 23.89 -1.53 -1.13
N MET A 298 24.52 -1.83 -2.28
CA MET A 298 24.44 -3.16 -2.88
C MET A 298 25.01 -4.20 -1.90
N PRO A 299 24.25 -5.26 -1.58
CA PRO A 299 24.73 -6.29 -0.66
C PRO A 299 25.81 -7.17 -1.29
N GLU A 300 26.76 -7.60 -0.47
CA GLU A 300 27.77 -8.59 -0.86
C GLU A 300 27.15 -9.93 -1.30
N ARG A 301 26.01 -10.30 -0.70
CA ARG A 301 25.24 -11.51 -1.06
C ARG A 301 23.75 -11.23 -1.08
N LEU A 302 23.09 -11.64 -2.16
CA LEU A 302 21.65 -11.55 -2.30
C LEU A 302 20.98 -12.81 -1.73
N PRO A 303 19.87 -12.66 -0.96
CA PRO A 303 19.08 -13.79 -0.54
C PRO A 303 18.38 -14.43 -1.73
N LEU A 304 18.11 -15.73 -1.59
CA LEU A 304 17.45 -16.51 -2.62
C LEU A 304 15.95 -16.58 -2.32
N VAL A 305 15.12 -16.32 -3.33
CA VAL A 305 13.70 -16.67 -3.32
C VAL A 305 13.54 -17.89 -4.20
N ARG A 306 13.19 -19.03 -3.59
CA ARG A 306 13.03 -20.31 -4.30
C ARG A 306 14.24 -20.67 -5.18
N GLY A 307 15.44 -20.43 -4.67
CA GLY A 307 16.72 -20.73 -5.34
C GLY A 307 17.24 -19.65 -6.30
N VAL A 308 16.52 -18.54 -6.50
CA VAL A 308 16.93 -17.45 -7.40
C VAL A 308 17.32 -16.22 -6.59
N PRO A 309 18.50 -15.59 -6.83
CA PRO A 309 18.85 -14.31 -6.20
C PRO A 309 17.77 -13.26 -6.44
N SER A 310 17.32 -12.61 -5.36
CA SER A 310 16.28 -11.58 -5.45
C SER A 310 16.61 -10.34 -4.63
N TRP A 311 16.57 -9.20 -5.30
CA TRP A 311 16.66 -7.88 -4.69
C TRP A 311 15.46 -7.58 -3.81
N GLN A 312 14.26 -7.98 -4.24
CA GLN A 312 13.06 -7.84 -3.43
C GLN A 312 13.19 -8.59 -2.09
N ALA A 313 13.75 -9.80 -2.10
CA ALA A 313 14.01 -10.52 -0.85
C ALA A 313 15.10 -9.88 -0.01
N TRP A 314 16.11 -9.27 -0.64
CA TRP A 314 17.09 -8.47 0.09
C TRP A 314 16.43 -7.30 0.80
N HIS A 315 15.59 -6.55 0.08
CA HIS A 315 14.84 -5.43 0.63
C HIS A 315 13.90 -5.90 1.76
N HIS A 316 13.25 -7.07 1.61
CA HIS A 316 12.49 -7.70 2.69
C HIS A 316 13.36 -8.03 3.92
N ASN A 317 14.54 -8.60 3.72
CA ASN A 317 15.50 -8.88 4.80
C ASN A 317 16.03 -7.59 5.45
N ARG A 318 16.16 -6.49 4.72
CA ARG A 318 16.43 -5.17 5.30
C ARG A 318 15.29 -4.74 6.24
N MET A 319 14.03 -4.98 5.87
CA MET A 319 12.90 -4.75 6.79
C MET A 319 12.90 -5.72 7.99
N LYS A 320 13.44 -6.94 7.86
CA LYS A 320 13.71 -7.78 9.04
C LYS A 320 14.75 -7.15 9.97
N LYS A 321 15.72 -6.38 9.46
CA LYS A 321 16.63 -5.59 10.32
C LYS A 321 15.90 -4.48 11.07
N VAL A 322 14.87 -3.86 10.49
CA VAL A 322 13.97 -2.94 11.23
C VAL A 322 13.34 -3.71 12.39
N CYS A 323 12.77 -4.89 12.12
CA CYS A 323 12.20 -5.75 13.16
C CYS A 323 13.25 -6.15 14.22
N HIS A 324 14.49 -6.43 13.83
CA HIS A 324 15.58 -6.76 14.76
C HIS A 324 16.01 -5.56 15.61
N GLN A 325 16.12 -4.37 15.03
CA GLN A 325 16.38 -3.13 15.79
C GLN A 325 15.25 -2.85 16.77
N LEU A 326 13.99 -3.02 16.34
CA LEU A 326 12.82 -2.89 17.21
C LEU A 326 12.82 -3.93 18.35
N LYS A 327 13.23 -5.18 18.09
CA LYS A 327 13.48 -6.18 19.16
C LYS A 327 14.55 -5.68 20.12
N GLY A 328 15.62 -5.07 19.59
CA GLY A 328 16.66 -4.41 20.36
C GLY A 328 16.11 -3.34 21.30
N LEU A 329 15.04 -2.64 20.93
CA LEU A 329 14.39 -1.60 21.74
C LEU A 329 13.34 -2.14 22.74
N TRP A 330 13.00 -3.42 22.72
CA TRP A 330 11.91 -4.00 23.53
C TRP A 330 12.24 -4.04 25.04
N ALA A 331 11.18 -4.03 25.87
CA ALA A 331 11.28 -4.09 27.34
C ALA A 331 11.44 -5.52 27.92
N GLY A 332 11.23 -6.58 27.13
CA GLY A 332 11.24 -7.99 27.57
C GLY A 332 11.80 -8.96 26.53
N GLU A 333 11.99 -10.23 26.89
CA GLU A 333 12.49 -11.28 26.01
C GLU A 333 11.39 -11.79 25.07
N PHE A 334 11.63 -11.72 23.76
CA PHE A 334 10.70 -12.23 22.74
C PHE A 334 11.14 -13.63 22.31
N SER A 335 10.26 -14.63 22.40
CA SER A 335 10.54 -15.95 21.86
C SER A 335 10.49 -15.89 20.33
N ASP A 336 11.60 -16.24 19.69
CA ASP A 336 11.68 -16.32 18.23
C ASP A 336 10.66 -17.31 17.68
N SER A 337 9.77 -16.82 16.82
CA SER A 337 9.18 -17.65 15.77
C SER A 337 8.98 -16.81 14.51
N LEU A 338 10.07 -16.22 14.02
CA LEU A 338 10.13 -15.81 12.62
C LEU A 338 10.71 -16.99 11.85
N ASP A 339 9.89 -18.04 11.69
CA ASP A 339 10.29 -19.21 10.92
C ASP A 339 10.72 -18.79 9.51
N ASP A 340 11.79 -19.45 9.07
CA ASP A 340 12.42 -19.22 7.80
C ASP A 340 11.45 -19.44 6.64
N TYR A 341 11.63 -18.61 5.62
CA TYR A 341 10.98 -18.76 4.32
C TYR A 341 11.41 -20.09 3.69
N ALA A 342 10.70 -21.16 4.01
CA ALA A 342 10.82 -22.43 3.30
C ALA A 342 9.41 -22.89 2.90
N ALA A 343 8.94 -22.41 1.75
CA ALA A 343 7.82 -23.04 1.06
C ALA A 343 8.20 -23.25 -0.41
N GLU A 344 8.18 -24.53 -0.77
CA GLU A 344 8.72 -25.20 -1.94
C GLU A 344 8.46 -24.52 -3.30
N ALA A 345 9.35 -24.83 -4.24
CA ALA A 345 9.44 -24.26 -5.56
C ALA A 345 8.46 -24.91 -6.56
N PRO A 346 7.68 -24.10 -7.29
CA PRO A 346 7.18 -24.48 -8.61
C PRO A 346 8.17 -24.06 -9.72
N PRO A 347 8.10 -24.66 -10.93
CA PRO A 347 9.21 -24.67 -11.88
C PRO A 347 9.39 -23.34 -12.66
N ARG A 348 10.65 -23.02 -13.01
CA ARG A 348 11.14 -22.07 -14.04
C ARG A 348 10.42 -20.71 -14.21
N ILE A 349 10.12 -19.97 -13.13
CA ILE A 349 9.67 -18.56 -13.18
C ILE A 349 10.87 -17.62 -12.99
N SER A 350 10.94 -16.49 -13.70
CA SER A 350 12.02 -15.49 -13.55
C SER A 350 12.04 -14.83 -12.17
N SER A 351 13.20 -14.30 -11.76
CA SER A 351 13.39 -13.55 -10.49
C SER A 351 12.38 -12.40 -10.34
N VAL A 352 12.20 -11.62 -11.41
CA VAL A 352 11.29 -10.47 -11.44
C VAL A 352 9.84 -10.90 -11.22
N ARG A 353 9.40 -11.99 -11.88
CA ARG A 353 8.02 -12.48 -11.76
C ARG A 353 7.77 -13.20 -10.45
N LEU A 354 8.80 -13.85 -9.88
CA LEU A 354 8.75 -14.36 -8.50
C LEU A 354 8.63 -13.22 -7.50
N ALA A 355 9.39 -12.14 -7.66
CA ALA A 355 9.27 -10.93 -6.83
C ALA A 355 7.88 -10.29 -6.97
N GLN A 356 7.31 -10.26 -8.19
CA GLN A 356 5.96 -9.76 -8.43
C GLN A 356 4.90 -10.63 -7.75
N ILE A 357 5.01 -11.96 -7.86
CA ILE A 357 4.16 -12.91 -7.12
C ILE A 357 4.32 -12.67 -5.62
N ASP A 358 5.53 -12.50 -5.09
CA ASP A 358 5.73 -12.26 -3.67
C ASP A 358 5.02 -10.98 -3.21
N TRP A 359 5.13 -9.90 -4.00
CA TRP A 359 4.46 -8.64 -3.72
C TRP A 359 2.92 -8.75 -3.72
N LEU A 360 2.34 -9.50 -4.68
CA LEU A 360 0.90 -9.65 -4.88
C LEU A 360 0.25 -10.76 -4.03
N LYS A 361 0.90 -11.91 -3.94
CA LYS A 361 0.38 -13.17 -3.37
C LYS A 361 0.70 -13.31 -1.89
N HIS A 362 1.93 -12.96 -1.49
CA HIS A 362 2.30 -12.88 -0.08
C HIS A 362 2.01 -11.49 0.48
N SER A 363 1.01 -10.76 -0.06
CA SER A 363 0.71 -9.34 0.10
C SER A 363 0.35 -8.89 1.52
N ARG A 364 1.34 -9.02 2.39
CA ARG A 364 1.60 -8.21 3.58
C ARG A 364 1.73 -6.72 3.21
N LYS A 365 1.93 -6.38 1.93
CA LYS A 365 2.12 -5.00 1.46
C LYS A 365 0.92 -4.43 0.73
N LEU A 366 0.42 -5.00 -0.37
CA LEU A 366 -0.76 -4.42 -1.05
C LEU A 366 -1.99 -4.41 -0.12
N ASN A 367 -2.40 -5.58 0.39
CA ASN A 367 -3.63 -5.69 1.18
C ASN A 367 -3.49 -5.28 2.65
N ASN A 368 -2.32 -5.50 3.28
CA ASN A 368 -2.15 -5.16 4.70
C ASN A 368 -1.49 -3.79 4.95
N TYR A 369 -0.90 -3.14 3.94
CA TYR A 369 -0.23 -1.85 4.11
C TYR A 369 -0.70 -0.80 3.12
N LEU A 370 -0.52 -0.98 1.80
CA LEU A 370 -0.77 0.04 0.79
C LEU A 370 -2.26 0.39 0.67
N ILE A 371 -3.16 -0.59 0.53
CA ILE A 371 -4.60 -0.30 0.48
C ILE A 371 -5.08 0.28 1.81
N PRO A 372 -4.72 -0.26 3.00
CA PRO A 372 -5.08 0.37 4.27
C PRO A 372 -4.51 1.77 4.51
N CYS A 373 -3.26 2.04 4.12
CA CYS A 373 -2.58 3.30 4.44
C CYS A 373 -2.63 4.35 3.34
N LEU A 374 -2.75 3.95 2.09
CA LEU A 374 -2.69 4.82 0.92
C LEU A 374 -3.97 4.76 0.07
N GLY A 375 -4.97 3.98 0.49
CA GLY A 375 -6.32 3.97 -0.06
C GLY A 375 -7.34 3.73 1.06
N ASP A 376 -8.51 3.20 0.70
CA ASP A 376 -9.54 2.63 1.57
C ASP A 376 -9.67 3.30 2.95
N ARG A 377 -8.93 2.88 3.99
CA ARG A 377 -9.12 3.40 5.36
C ARG A 377 -8.85 4.90 5.48
N VAL A 378 -7.80 5.42 4.85
CA VAL A 378 -7.48 6.86 4.92
C VAL A 378 -8.40 7.71 4.05
N GLU A 379 -8.93 7.13 2.97
CA GLU A 379 -9.92 7.80 2.11
C GLU A 379 -11.29 7.84 2.81
N MET A 380 -11.73 6.71 3.35
CA MET A 380 -12.98 6.56 4.10
C MET A 380 -12.98 7.35 5.41
N ALA A 381 -11.81 7.59 6.00
CA ALA A 381 -11.69 8.50 7.15
C ALA A 381 -12.21 9.91 6.86
N SER A 382 -12.14 10.35 5.60
CA SER A 382 -12.71 11.62 5.11
C SER A 382 -14.01 11.41 4.31
N SER A 383 -14.64 10.24 4.42
CA SER A 383 -15.83 9.84 3.64
C SER A 383 -15.61 9.96 2.12
N ILE A 384 -14.41 9.60 1.66
CA ILE A 384 -14.05 9.57 0.24
C ILE A 384 -13.99 8.11 -0.22
N GLU A 385 -14.69 7.80 -1.30
CA GLU A 385 -14.62 6.51 -1.98
C GLU A 385 -13.50 6.54 -3.04
N GLY A 386 -12.37 5.88 -2.74
CA GLY A 386 -11.29 5.69 -3.71
C GLY A 386 -11.56 4.54 -4.68
N ARG A 387 -11.35 4.81 -5.98
CA ARG A 387 -11.62 3.87 -7.08
C ARG A 387 -10.37 3.70 -7.93
N PRO A 388 -9.50 2.69 -7.66
CA PRO A 388 -8.29 2.42 -8.44
C PRO A 388 -8.62 1.58 -9.70
N PRO A 389 -8.58 2.14 -10.94
CA PRO A 389 -8.88 1.37 -12.16
C PRO A 389 -7.82 0.33 -12.48
N MET A 390 -6.58 0.54 -12.01
CA MET A 390 -5.46 -0.37 -12.23
C MET A 390 -5.59 -1.70 -11.47
N LEU A 391 -6.47 -1.75 -10.45
CA LEU A 391 -6.82 -2.97 -9.71
C LEU A 391 -8.09 -3.64 -10.23
N ASP A 392 -8.60 -3.21 -11.39
CA ASP A 392 -9.70 -3.88 -12.05
C ASP A 392 -9.34 -5.32 -12.42
N LYS A 393 -10.27 -6.25 -12.16
CA LYS A 393 -10.06 -7.69 -12.34
C LYS A 393 -9.64 -8.04 -13.76
N ASP A 394 -10.34 -7.55 -14.77
CA ASP A 394 -10.08 -7.94 -16.16
C ASP A 394 -8.71 -7.42 -16.62
N PHE A 395 -8.44 -6.15 -16.30
CA PHE A 395 -7.15 -5.52 -16.59
C PHE A 395 -6.01 -6.24 -15.87
N THR A 396 -6.16 -6.47 -14.57
CA THR A 396 -5.17 -7.14 -13.71
C THR A 396 -4.89 -8.55 -14.19
N GLU A 397 -5.93 -9.36 -14.39
CA GLU A 397 -5.78 -10.75 -14.81
C GLU A 397 -5.08 -10.84 -16.17
N PHE A 398 -5.42 -9.96 -17.11
CA PHE A 398 -4.75 -9.91 -18.40
C PHE A 398 -3.28 -9.48 -18.28
N ALA A 399 -3.00 -8.37 -17.59
CA ALA A 399 -1.64 -7.84 -17.42
C ALA A 399 -0.71 -8.84 -16.72
N LEU A 400 -1.22 -9.58 -15.73
CA LEU A 400 -0.46 -10.61 -15.02
C LEU A 400 -0.15 -11.84 -15.86
N GLN A 401 -0.76 -12.02 -17.04
CA GLN A 401 -0.41 -13.11 -17.95
C GLN A 401 0.52 -12.66 -19.09
N LEU A 402 0.80 -11.36 -19.20
CA LEU A 402 1.68 -10.83 -20.24
C LEU A 402 3.15 -11.25 -20.02
N PRO A 403 3.92 -11.39 -21.11
CA PRO A 403 5.37 -11.55 -21.02
C PRO A 403 6.03 -10.43 -20.21
N GLN A 404 7.04 -10.77 -19.40
CA GLN A 404 7.76 -9.82 -18.54
C GLN A 404 8.35 -8.65 -19.35
N GLU A 405 8.90 -8.96 -20.52
CA GLU A 405 9.51 -8.04 -21.47
C GLU A 405 8.54 -6.97 -22.02
N TYR A 406 7.22 -7.22 -21.91
CA TYR A 406 6.21 -6.23 -22.29
C TYR A 406 5.96 -5.23 -21.17
N LEU A 407 6.18 -5.64 -19.92
CA LEU A 407 5.96 -4.81 -18.73
C LEU A 407 7.21 -4.04 -18.34
N LEU A 408 8.39 -4.66 -18.47
CA LEU A 408 9.68 -4.09 -18.10
C LEU A 408 10.69 -4.31 -19.23
N ASP A 409 11.22 -3.21 -19.76
CA ASP A 409 12.14 -3.24 -20.89
C ASP A 409 13.54 -3.78 -20.49
N PRO A 410 14.06 -4.85 -21.13
CA PRO A 410 15.37 -5.42 -20.78
C PRO A 410 16.57 -4.60 -21.22
N GLU A 411 16.42 -3.70 -22.19
CA GLU A 411 17.50 -2.89 -22.74
C GLU A 411 17.60 -1.52 -22.06
N THR A 412 16.46 -0.94 -21.71
CA THR A 412 16.39 0.41 -21.11
C THR A 412 16.05 0.40 -19.63
N LEU A 413 15.60 -0.73 -19.09
CA LEU A 413 15.01 -0.86 -17.75
C LEU A 413 13.79 0.05 -17.53
N ARG A 414 13.09 0.42 -18.61
CA ARG A 414 11.86 1.19 -18.54
C ARG A 414 10.76 0.34 -17.93
N GLU A 415 10.35 0.68 -16.72
CA GLU A 415 9.19 0.10 -16.06
C GLU A 415 7.89 0.50 -16.75
N LYS A 416 6.85 -0.33 -16.58
CA LYS A 416 5.51 -0.12 -17.14
C LYS A 416 5.54 0.17 -18.64
N LYS A 417 6.45 -0.48 -19.37
CA LYS A 417 6.71 -0.22 -20.80
C LYS A 417 5.42 -0.18 -21.60
N ILE A 418 4.60 -1.24 -21.49
CA ILE A 418 3.31 -1.32 -22.18
C ILE A 418 2.34 -0.18 -21.84
N LEU A 419 2.39 0.38 -20.62
CA LEU A 419 1.52 1.48 -20.24
C LEU A 419 1.94 2.79 -20.92
N TYR A 420 3.24 3.04 -21.05
CA TYR A 420 3.72 4.21 -21.79
C TYR A 420 3.40 4.13 -23.28
N GLU A 421 3.57 2.95 -23.87
CA GLU A 421 3.45 2.78 -25.31
C GLU A 421 2.01 2.53 -25.77
N ALA A 422 1.15 1.91 -24.96
CA ALA A 422 -0.26 1.72 -25.30
C ALA A 422 -1.08 3.03 -25.25
N PHE A 423 -0.55 4.06 -24.57
CA PHE A 423 -1.20 5.35 -24.33
C PHE A 423 -0.35 6.53 -24.80
N GLU A 424 0.63 6.30 -25.67
CA GLU A 424 1.61 7.32 -26.07
C GLU A 424 1.01 8.55 -26.75
N ASP A 425 -0.15 8.36 -27.39
CA ASP A 425 -0.95 9.32 -28.14
C ASP A 425 -1.74 10.26 -27.23
N ILE A 426 -2.06 9.84 -26.00
CA ILE A 426 -2.85 10.65 -25.05
C ILE A 426 -2.03 11.11 -23.84
N VAL A 427 -0.90 10.49 -23.56
CA VAL A 427 -0.03 10.87 -22.44
C VAL A 427 0.86 12.06 -22.83
N PRO A 428 0.97 13.11 -21.98
CA PRO A 428 1.73 14.30 -22.33
C PRO A 428 3.22 13.96 -22.53
N PRO A 429 3.91 14.61 -23.49
CA PRO A 429 5.31 14.32 -23.78
C PRO A 429 6.24 14.41 -22.56
N HIS A 430 5.98 15.32 -21.60
CA HIS A 430 6.81 15.48 -20.40
C HIS A 430 6.70 14.34 -19.38
N ILE A 431 5.62 13.55 -19.44
CA ILE A 431 5.47 12.34 -18.62
C ILE A 431 6.17 11.17 -19.32
N ARG A 432 6.11 11.10 -20.65
CA ARG A 432 6.73 10.01 -21.44
C ARG A 432 8.25 9.97 -21.32
N THR A 433 8.93 11.12 -21.29
CA THR A 433 10.40 11.16 -21.28
C THR A 433 11.04 11.13 -19.89
N ARG A 434 10.22 11.20 -18.83
CA ARG A 434 10.68 11.34 -17.45
C ARG A 434 10.90 9.97 -16.79
N SER A 435 11.86 9.91 -15.86
CA SER A 435 12.02 8.77 -14.93
C SER A 435 11.00 8.85 -13.79
N LYS A 436 10.52 7.69 -13.33
CA LYS A 436 9.59 7.62 -12.20
C LYS A 436 10.21 8.25 -10.94
N GLN A 437 9.42 9.09 -10.29
CA GLN A 437 9.70 9.59 -8.95
C GLN A 437 8.73 8.92 -7.96
N PRO A 438 9.19 8.43 -6.80
CA PRO A 438 8.29 7.95 -5.76
C PRO A 438 7.51 9.12 -5.16
N PHE A 439 6.27 8.85 -4.75
CA PHE A 439 5.55 9.76 -3.87
C PHE A 439 6.29 9.83 -2.52
N TRP A 440 6.63 11.04 -2.09
CA TRP A 440 7.36 11.29 -0.86
C TRP A 440 6.60 12.30 0.01
N ALA A 441 6.42 11.94 1.28
CA ALA A 441 6.10 12.89 2.32
C ALA A 441 7.39 13.31 3.06
N PRO A 442 7.41 14.45 3.77
CA PRO A 442 8.54 14.84 4.60
C PRO A 442 8.87 13.77 5.65
N SER A 443 10.13 13.58 6.05
CA SER A 443 10.50 12.45 6.94
C SER A 443 9.92 12.61 8.36
N PHE A 444 9.88 11.52 9.14
CA PHE A 444 9.46 11.60 10.55
C PHE A 444 10.39 12.49 11.36
N GLN A 445 11.70 12.38 11.15
CA GLN A 445 12.67 13.24 11.82
C GLN A 445 12.37 14.72 11.55
N GLU A 446 12.15 15.11 10.29
CA GLU A 446 11.84 16.50 9.96
C GLU A 446 10.53 16.95 10.61
N CYS A 447 9.47 16.14 10.46
CA CYS A 447 8.16 16.43 11.01
C CYS A 447 8.12 16.48 12.53
N LEU A 448 9.04 15.82 13.23
CA LEU A 448 9.03 15.72 14.69
C LEU A 448 10.01 16.68 15.38
N THR A 449 11.15 16.97 14.75
CA THR A 449 12.21 17.81 15.35
C THR A 449 12.08 19.29 14.98
N LYS A 450 11.54 19.60 13.80
CA LYS A 450 11.45 20.97 13.27
C LYS A 450 10.14 21.68 13.60
N THR A 451 9.16 20.96 14.13
CA THR A 451 7.78 21.43 14.39
C THR A 451 7.54 21.61 15.89
N VAL A 452 6.53 22.41 16.26
CA VAL A 452 6.12 22.52 17.67
C VAL A 452 5.32 21.28 18.06
N GLU A 453 4.39 20.87 17.20
CA GLU A 453 3.48 19.77 17.46
C GLU A 453 4.17 18.41 17.42
N GLY A 454 5.20 18.26 16.61
CA GLY A 454 6.05 17.08 16.65
C GLY A 454 6.77 16.90 17.98
N LYS A 455 7.28 17.99 18.57
CA LYS A 455 7.88 17.97 19.92
C LYS A 455 6.84 17.66 20.98
N LEU A 456 5.61 18.16 20.84
CA LEU A 456 4.50 17.82 21.74
C LEU A 456 4.16 16.33 21.66
N LEU A 457 4.17 15.72 20.47
CA LEU A 457 3.94 14.28 20.30
C LEU A 457 5.05 13.44 20.93
N ILE A 458 6.32 13.82 20.76
CA ILE A 458 7.44 13.16 21.46
C ILE A 458 7.22 13.21 22.97
N ASN A 459 6.91 14.40 23.51
CA ASN A 459 6.65 14.58 24.94
C ASN A 459 5.39 13.85 25.42
N LYS A 460 4.40 13.64 24.56
CA LYS A 460 3.17 12.92 24.93
C LYS A 460 3.38 11.41 24.98
N TYR A 461 4.08 10.86 23.99
CA TYR A 461 4.12 9.41 23.75
C TYR A 461 5.44 8.72 24.08
N LEU A 462 6.54 9.48 24.17
CA LEU A 462 7.88 8.93 24.36
C LEU A 462 8.54 9.36 25.68
N LEU A 463 7.77 9.95 26.61
CA LEU A 463 8.21 10.13 28.00
C LEU A 463 8.28 8.79 28.73
N LYS A 464 9.08 8.76 29.83
CA LYS A 464 9.27 7.59 30.66
C LYS A 464 7.94 6.98 31.10
N GLU A 465 7.03 7.80 31.59
CA GLU A 465 5.75 7.35 32.11
C GLU A 465 4.88 6.75 31.00
N ALA A 466 4.91 7.30 29.78
CA ALA A 466 4.17 6.76 28.64
C ALA A 466 4.74 5.41 28.18
N ILE A 467 6.06 5.33 28.05
CA ILE A 467 6.76 4.11 27.64
C ILE A 467 6.55 2.99 28.66
N ASP A 468 6.70 3.30 29.95
CA ASP A 468 6.54 2.33 31.04
C ASP A 468 5.08 1.85 31.13
N ARG A 469 4.09 2.75 30.93
CA ARG A 469 2.67 2.38 30.88
C ARG A 469 2.37 1.41 29.73
N ALA A 470 2.89 1.69 28.55
CA ALA A 470 2.72 0.79 27.41
C ALA A 470 3.44 -0.55 27.60
N GLY A 471 4.60 -0.54 28.28
CA GLY A 471 5.39 -1.75 28.53
C GLY A 471 5.91 -2.44 27.26
N VAL A 472 5.90 -1.75 26.12
CA VAL A 472 6.36 -2.27 24.82
C VAL A 472 7.86 -2.01 24.65
N TRP A 473 8.31 -0.80 24.92
CA TRP A 473 9.68 -0.36 24.68
C TRP A 473 10.47 -0.19 25.99
N SER A 474 11.78 -0.38 25.92
CA SER A 474 12.69 -0.04 27.02
C SER A 474 12.95 1.46 27.05
N HIS A 475 12.55 2.12 28.12
CA HIS A 475 12.73 3.57 28.29
C HIS A 475 14.17 4.03 28.04
N ALA A 476 15.17 3.36 28.65
CA ALA A 476 16.57 3.72 28.48
C ALA A 476 17.03 3.69 27.01
N LYS A 477 16.51 2.74 26.23
CA LYS A 477 16.85 2.60 24.81
C LYS A 477 16.14 3.63 23.94
N ILE A 478 14.88 3.95 24.26
CA ILE A 478 14.16 5.03 23.57
C ILE A 478 14.78 6.38 23.87
N GLN A 479 15.22 6.62 25.11
CA GLN A 479 15.94 7.86 25.44
C GLN A 479 17.22 8.01 24.61
N ASN A 480 18.01 6.94 24.45
CA ASN A 480 19.18 6.98 23.57
C ASN A 480 18.80 7.25 22.10
N LEU A 481 17.70 6.68 21.61
CA LEU A 481 17.20 6.95 20.26
C LEU A 481 16.78 8.43 20.08
N LEU A 482 16.12 9.01 21.09
CA LEU A 482 15.73 10.42 21.10
C LEU A 482 16.94 11.36 21.17
N GLU A 483 17.95 11.03 21.97
CA GLU A 483 19.21 11.78 22.03
C GLU A 483 19.89 11.80 20.66
N ARG A 484 19.97 10.65 19.99
CA ARG A 484 20.52 10.55 18.62
C ARG A 484 19.73 11.38 17.62
N LEU A 485 18.40 11.40 17.71
CA LEU A 485 17.54 12.20 16.82
C LEU A 485 17.86 13.70 16.85
N GLN A 486 18.41 14.21 17.96
CA GLN A 486 18.78 15.63 18.12
C GLN A 486 20.13 15.98 17.50
N VAL A 487 21.03 15.00 17.31
CA VAL A 487 22.43 15.24 16.90
C VAL A 487 22.84 14.56 15.59
N GLU A 488 22.09 13.56 15.14
CA GLU A 488 22.34 12.79 13.92
C GLU A 488 21.21 13.02 12.92
N GLU A 489 21.55 13.17 11.63
CA GLU A 489 20.57 13.02 10.55
C GLU A 489 20.31 11.53 10.33
N PHE A 490 19.04 11.12 10.41
CA PHE A 490 18.64 9.73 10.24
C PHE A 490 18.57 9.40 8.75
N ASP A 491 19.18 8.28 8.38
CA ASP A 491 18.85 7.66 7.11
C ASP A 491 17.39 7.15 7.16
N ALA A 492 16.82 6.83 5.99
CA ALA A 492 15.43 6.37 5.94
C ALA A 492 15.15 5.07 6.71
N PHE A 493 16.19 4.26 6.97
CA PHE A 493 16.03 3.06 7.78
C PHE A 493 15.81 3.43 9.25
N MET A 494 16.63 4.32 9.80
CA MET A 494 16.47 4.83 11.16
C MET A 494 15.20 5.67 11.30
N ASP A 495 14.84 6.47 10.30
CA ASP A 495 13.57 7.20 10.26
C ASP A 495 12.37 6.24 10.31
N SER A 496 12.42 5.12 9.59
CA SER A 496 11.39 4.08 9.64
C SER A 496 11.30 3.40 11.01
N VAL A 497 12.45 3.09 11.65
CA VAL A 497 12.47 2.53 13.01
C VAL A 497 11.77 3.49 13.98
N PHE A 498 12.08 4.79 13.88
CA PHE A 498 11.50 5.80 14.75
C PHE A 498 9.99 5.98 14.51
N GLY A 499 9.57 6.04 13.24
CA GLY A 499 8.16 6.08 12.85
C GLY A 499 7.35 4.91 13.43
N VAL A 500 7.92 3.71 13.42
CA VAL A 500 7.30 2.54 14.07
C VAL A 500 7.22 2.72 15.58
N VAL A 501 8.31 3.09 16.25
CA VAL A 501 8.32 3.29 17.72
C VAL A 501 7.21 4.25 18.15
N LEU A 502 7.11 5.41 17.49
CA LEU A 502 6.12 6.43 17.79
C LEU A 502 4.70 5.95 17.47
N SER A 503 4.47 5.41 16.27
CA SER A 503 3.14 4.95 15.87
C SER A 503 2.62 3.84 16.77
N VAL A 504 3.50 2.96 17.26
CA VAL A 504 3.15 1.94 18.24
C VAL A 504 2.68 2.52 19.57
N GLN A 505 3.38 3.53 20.09
CA GLN A 505 2.98 4.21 21.33
C GLN A 505 1.64 4.92 21.17
N ILE A 506 1.43 5.58 20.03
CA ILE A 506 0.16 6.21 19.72
C ILE A 506 -0.95 5.16 19.68
N LEU A 507 -0.81 4.10 18.88
CA LEU A 507 -1.82 3.04 18.78
C LEU A 507 -2.12 2.38 20.13
N HIS A 508 -1.12 2.16 20.98
CA HIS A 508 -1.33 1.67 22.33
C HIS A 508 -2.22 2.63 23.13
N SER A 509 -1.90 3.92 23.12
CA SER A 509 -2.71 4.91 23.84
C SER A 509 -4.14 5.00 23.29
N LEU A 510 -4.31 5.00 21.97
CA LEU A 510 -5.63 5.11 21.33
C LEU A 510 -6.53 3.89 21.62
N PHE A 511 -5.99 2.67 21.52
CA PHE A 511 -6.81 1.45 21.50
C PHE A 511 -6.70 0.56 22.74
N ILE A 512 -5.67 0.73 23.58
CA ILE A 512 -5.50 -0.07 24.81
C ILE A 512 -5.82 0.79 26.03
N GLU A 513 -5.26 2.00 26.09
CA GLU A 513 -5.57 2.94 27.18
C GLU A 513 -6.93 3.64 26.97
N ASN A 514 -7.52 3.55 25.77
CA ASN A 514 -8.76 4.23 25.37
C ASN A 514 -8.71 5.75 25.67
N THR A 515 -7.56 6.40 25.41
CA THR A 515 -7.40 7.84 25.68
C THR A 515 -8.15 8.72 24.69
N LEU A 516 -8.60 8.18 23.56
CA LEU A 516 -9.63 8.81 22.76
C LEU A 516 -10.97 8.68 23.47
N VAL A 517 -11.44 9.79 24.03
CA VAL A 517 -12.87 9.97 24.27
C VAL A 517 -13.51 9.87 22.88
N GLY A 518 -14.25 8.79 22.62
CA GLY A 518 -14.96 8.62 21.35
C GLY A 518 -15.69 9.92 21.04
N ASN A 519 -15.50 10.46 19.83
CA ASN A 519 -16.09 11.73 19.45
C ASN A 519 -17.62 11.61 19.59
N PRO A 520 -18.25 12.22 20.62
CA PRO A 520 -19.70 12.13 20.81
C PRO A 520 -20.42 12.80 19.63
N ASP A 521 -19.72 13.72 18.96
CA ASP A 521 -20.16 14.51 17.82
C ASP A 521 -19.39 14.06 16.56
N PHE A 522 -19.37 12.76 16.26
CA PHE A 522 -19.17 12.35 14.87
C PHE A 522 -20.55 12.36 14.21
N PRO A 523 -21.06 13.50 13.70
CA PRO A 523 -22.28 13.49 12.94
C PRO A 523 -21.98 12.67 11.70
N MET A 524 -22.48 11.44 11.65
CA MET A 524 -22.69 10.78 10.38
C MET A 524 -23.73 11.61 9.65
N VAL A 525 -23.25 12.59 8.87
CA VAL A 525 -24.11 13.37 7.99
C VAL A 525 -24.58 12.38 6.93
N ASP A 526 -25.87 12.09 6.95
CA ASP A 526 -26.50 11.34 5.88
C ASP A 526 -26.39 12.13 4.58
N ARG A 527 -25.44 11.73 3.73
CA ARG A 527 -25.16 12.29 2.41
C ARG A 527 -25.82 11.49 1.30
N THR A 528 -26.71 10.54 1.66
CA THR A 528 -27.52 9.82 0.67
C THR A 528 -28.29 10.86 -0.15
N PRO A 529 -28.38 10.70 -1.48
CA PRO A 529 -29.20 11.59 -2.31
C PRO A 529 -30.61 11.65 -1.73
N LYS A 530 -31.07 12.85 -1.34
CA LYS A 530 -32.48 13.04 -1.00
C LYS A 530 -33.24 13.03 -2.32
N CYS A 531 -34.01 11.96 -2.55
CA CYS A 531 -34.89 11.82 -3.69
C CYS A 531 -35.90 12.95 -3.81
#